data_AF-A0A955CMA3-F1
#
_entry.id   AF-A0A955CMA3-F1
#
_cell.length_a   1.000
_cell.length_b   1.000
_cell.length_c   1.000
_cell.angle_alpha   90.00
_cell.angle_beta   90.00
_cell.angle_gamma   90.00
#
_symmetry.space_group_name_H-M   'P 1'
#
loop_
_entity.id
_entity.type
_entity.pdbx_description
1 polymer ?
#
loop_
_entity_poly.entity_id
_entity_poly.type
_entity_poly.pdbx_seq_one_letter_code
_entity_poly.pdbx_strand_id
1 'polypeptide(L)'
;MQTRLKLSSSLTGAVIAALVGCKKEPPPPPPPPPPPPPPKAPDPVDIQSVLSEMDADARITFPQEVAPIDAELAKSVVDFAEAFLSGDDSEVRGMLDLAGQSVLDRLLITGGWYDATDELEAVRVLELRESGSGQGGSVVYALQTPGSAYTLAWSIEPGPGGGFVFSAEGSDSEERPRASDFADPNYEATGGSSNETASTGMPAAGDMSAAMASVDPMLIYMTVELNARIQQDLGLPVADRGLVLSGVAGSTGIPVTQAQSMYDQGKAKADDGAQLAAPYVSGLILSMTTIAESQNLNIDRERIIELYAELSGQSVDDVRSMADTGAG
;
A
#
# COMPACT_ATOMS: atom_id res chain seq x y z
N MET A 1 2.90 -42.93 -2.11
CA MET A 1 2.05 -43.51 -3.16
C MET A 1 1.96 -42.51 -4.30
N GLN A 2 2.52 -42.86 -5.46
CA GLN A 2 2.53 -42.01 -6.67
C GLN A 2 1.22 -42.22 -7.45
N THR A 3 0.54 -41.14 -7.82
CA THR A 3 -0.53 -41.23 -8.82
C THR A 3 -0.40 -40.09 -9.82
N ARG A 4 0.09 -40.44 -11.01
CA ARG A 4 0.24 -39.59 -12.20
C ARG A 4 -1.13 -39.36 -12.83
N LEU A 5 -1.51 -38.10 -13.12
CA LEU A 5 -2.65 -37.79 -13.97
C LEU A 5 -2.20 -37.61 -15.43
N LYS A 6 -2.88 -38.30 -16.34
CA LYS A 6 -2.55 -38.42 -17.77
C LYS A 6 -3.24 -37.31 -18.58
N LEU A 7 -2.47 -36.67 -19.46
CA LEU A 7 -2.94 -35.92 -20.63
C LEU A 7 -3.73 -36.86 -21.56
N SER A 8 -4.89 -36.42 -22.05
CA SER A 8 -5.61 -37.10 -23.13
C SER A 8 -5.95 -36.09 -24.23
N SER A 9 -5.13 -36.12 -25.29
CA SER A 9 -5.45 -35.57 -26.60
C SER A 9 -6.64 -36.30 -27.20
N SER A 10 -7.56 -35.59 -27.84
CA SER A 10 -8.51 -36.18 -28.78
C SER A 10 -8.60 -35.30 -30.02
N LEU A 11 -7.90 -35.78 -31.05
CA LEU A 11 -7.98 -35.38 -32.44
C LEU A 11 -9.16 -36.16 -33.05
N THR A 12 -10.19 -35.51 -33.58
CA THR A 12 -11.20 -36.19 -34.40
C THR A 12 -11.63 -35.25 -35.51
N GLY A 13 -11.29 -35.66 -36.73
CA GLY A 13 -11.59 -34.95 -37.96
C GLY A 13 -13.01 -35.21 -38.47
N ALA A 14 -13.44 -34.33 -39.36
CA ALA A 14 -14.57 -34.55 -40.25
C ALA A 14 -14.21 -34.00 -41.63
N VAL A 15 -14.09 -34.92 -42.59
CA VAL A 15 -14.00 -34.65 -44.03
C VAL A 15 -15.44 -34.40 -44.52
N ILE A 16 -15.71 -33.24 -45.11
CA ILE A 16 -17.00 -32.96 -45.76
C ILE A 16 -16.79 -32.48 -47.21
N ALA A 17 -17.63 -33.06 -48.06
CA ALA A 17 -17.64 -33.11 -49.51
C ALA A 17 -17.69 -31.76 -50.24
N ALA A 18 -16.99 -31.69 -51.38
CA ALA A 18 -17.07 -30.61 -52.34
C ALA A 18 -18.24 -30.82 -53.32
N LEU A 19 -19.26 -29.96 -53.22
CA LEU A 19 -20.31 -29.79 -54.23
C LEU A 19 -19.94 -28.62 -55.14
N VAL A 20 -19.58 -28.91 -56.39
CA VAL A 20 -19.30 -27.89 -57.42
C VAL A 20 -20.64 -27.39 -57.98
N GLY A 21 -21.19 -26.37 -57.35
CA GLY A 21 -22.30 -25.58 -57.87
C GLY A 21 -21.78 -24.26 -58.41
N CYS A 22 -21.84 -24.06 -59.74
CA CYS A 22 -21.60 -22.76 -60.38
C CYS A 22 -22.66 -21.74 -59.92
N LYS A 23 -22.39 -21.08 -58.80
CA LYS A 23 -23.12 -19.91 -58.32
C LYS A 23 -22.56 -18.69 -59.04
N LYS A 24 -23.43 -17.99 -59.76
CA LYS A 24 -23.19 -16.66 -60.28
C LYS A 24 -22.74 -15.77 -59.12
N GLU A 25 -21.54 -15.21 -59.23
CA GLU A 25 -20.91 -14.40 -58.19
C GLU A 25 -21.87 -13.25 -57.82
N PRO A 26 -22.38 -13.22 -56.57
CA PRO A 26 -23.22 -12.11 -56.14
C PRO A 26 -22.37 -10.83 -56.24
N PRO A 27 -22.97 -9.69 -56.65
CA PRO A 27 -22.25 -8.43 -56.69
C PRO A 27 -21.57 -8.20 -55.34
N PRO A 28 -20.31 -7.73 -55.32
CA PRO A 28 -19.58 -7.52 -54.09
C PRO A 28 -20.47 -6.71 -53.13
N PRO A 29 -20.63 -7.16 -51.87
CA PRO A 29 -21.42 -6.41 -50.91
C PRO A 29 -20.92 -4.96 -50.90
N PRO A 30 -21.82 -3.97 -50.87
CA PRO A 30 -21.40 -2.57 -50.79
C PRO A 30 -20.40 -2.43 -49.64
N PRO A 31 -19.31 -1.66 -49.83
CA PRO A 31 -18.32 -1.49 -48.78
C PRO A 31 -19.03 -1.07 -47.49
N PRO A 32 -18.72 -1.70 -46.35
CA PRO A 32 -19.35 -1.35 -45.10
C PRO A 32 -19.18 0.16 -44.90
N PRO A 33 -20.24 0.87 -44.44
CA PRO A 33 -20.13 2.29 -44.16
C PRO A 33 -18.93 2.52 -43.24
N PRO A 34 -18.12 3.57 -43.47
CA PRO A 34 -16.99 3.86 -42.62
C PRO A 34 -17.45 3.91 -41.16
N PRO A 35 -16.68 3.31 -40.22
CA PRO A 35 -17.01 3.37 -38.80
C PRO A 35 -17.28 4.83 -38.40
N PRO A 36 -18.30 5.10 -37.56
CA PRO A 36 -18.46 6.42 -36.97
C PRO A 36 -17.14 6.88 -36.34
N PRO A 37 -16.78 8.18 -36.45
CA PRO A 37 -15.64 8.71 -35.72
C PRO A 37 -15.77 8.38 -34.22
N PRO A 38 -14.68 8.00 -33.54
CA PRO A 38 -14.70 7.84 -32.09
C PRO A 38 -15.24 9.11 -31.41
N PRO A 39 -16.04 8.99 -30.33
CA PRO A 39 -16.41 10.14 -29.52
C PRO A 39 -15.16 10.92 -29.08
N LYS A 40 -15.23 12.27 -29.07
CA LYS A 40 -14.16 13.11 -28.53
C LYS A 40 -14.00 12.79 -27.04
N ALA A 41 -12.76 12.65 -26.56
CA ALA A 41 -12.51 12.53 -25.13
C ALA A 41 -13.03 13.77 -24.39
N PRO A 42 -13.54 13.63 -23.16
CA PRO A 42 -13.90 14.77 -22.32
C PRO A 42 -12.71 15.72 -22.14
N ASP A 43 -13.00 17.01 -22.05
CA ASP A 43 -11.97 18.01 -21.77
C ASP A 43 -11.65 18.01 -20.24
N PRO A 44 -10.38 18.14 -19.82
CA PRO A 44 -10.01 18.22 -18.40
C PRO A 44 -10.64 19.42 -17.67
N VAL A 45 -10.75 19.31 -16.35
CA VAL A 45 -11.26 20.37 -15.48
C VAL A 45 -10.34 21.58 -15.50
N ASP A 46 -10.91 22.79 -15.49
CA ASP A 46 -10.14 24.03 -15.32
C ASP A 46 -9.74 24.19 -13.85
N ILE A 47 -8.47 23.91 -13.55
CA ILE A 47 -7.94 23.89 -12.19
C ILE A 47 -7.93 25.29 -11.56
N GLN A 48 -7.72 26.34 -12.35
CA GLN A 48 -7.74 27.71 -11.81
C GLN A 48 -9.13 28.09 -11.33
N SER A 49 -10.17 27.64 -12.04
CA SER A 49 -11.55 27.79 -11.60
C SER A 49 -11.81 27.01 -10.32
N VAL A 50 -11.31 25.77 -10.18
CA VAL A 50 -11.44 24.96 -8.96
C VAL A 50 -10.77 25.64 -7.76
N LEU A 51 -9.50 26.01 -7.87
CA LEU A 51 -8.75 26.67 -6.79
C LEU A 51 -9.42 27.99 -6.36
N SER A 52 -9.94 28.75 -7.33
CA SER A 52 -10.65 30.01 -7.04
C SER A 52 -12.02 29.79 -6.39
N GLU A 53 -12.77 28.76 -6.81
CA GLU A 53 -14.07 28.42 -6.23
C GLU A 53 -13.94 27.98 -4.76
N MET A 54 -12.86 27.27 -4.46
CA MET A 54 -12.56 26.75 -3.13
C MET A 54 -11.88 27.76 -2.19
N ASP A 55 -11.46 28.92 -2.72
CA ASP A 55 -10.60 29.87 -1.98
C ASP A 55 -9.32 29.22 -1.46
N ALA A 56 -8.74 28.31 -2.26
CA ALA A 56 -7.62 27.47 -1.86
C ALA A 56 -6.38 28.30 -1.49
N ASP A 57 -5.62 27.82 -0.50
CA ASP A 57 -4.37 28.46 -0.07
C ASP A 57 -3.41 28.67 -1.27
N ALA A 58 -2.90 29.89 -1.42
CA ALA A 58 -2.00 30.27 -2.51
C ALA A 58 -0.67 29.48 -2.54
N ARG A 59 -0.32 28.79 -1.46
CA ARG A 59 0.80 27.85 -1.36
C ARG A 59 0.54 26.53 -2.09
N ILE A 60 -0.71 26.23 -2.44
CA ILE A 60 -1.09 25.07 -3.24
C ILE A 60 -0.86 25.38 -4.71
N THR A 61 -0.09 24.53 -5.39
CA THR A 61 0.05 24.60 -6.84
C THR A 61 -0.45 23.32 -7.50
N PHE A 62 -1.46 23.44 -8.36
CA PHE A 62 -2.02 22.34 -9.13
C PHE A 62 -1.94 22.69 -10.63
N PRO A 63 -0.96 22.12 -11.36
CA PRO A 63 -0.76 22.41 -12.78
C PRO A 63 -1.92 21.91 -13.65
N GLN A 64 -2.27 22.67 -14.70
CA GLN A 64 -3.36 22.31 -15.61
C GLN A 64 -3.04 21.05 -16.44
N GLU A 65 -1.75 20.75 -16.61
CA GLU A 65 -1.24 19.61 -17.37
C GLU A 65 -1.57 18.26 -16.72
N VAL A 66 -1.82 18.26 -15.40
CA VAL A 66 -2.18 17.06 -14.61
C VAL A 66 -3.61 17.13 -14.10
N ALA A 67 -4.43 18.01 -14.69
CA ALA A 67 -5.83 18.17 -14.31
C ALA A 67 -6.65 16.89 -14.59
N PRO A 68 -7.50 16.45 -13.66
CA PRO A 68 -8.41 15.34 -13.87
C PRO A 68 -9.57 15.75 -14.79
N ILE A 69 -10.33 14.76 -15.26
CA ILE A 69 -11.62 14.99 -15.95
C ILE A 69 -12.74 15.16 -14.90
N ASP A 70 -12.59 14.54 -13.73
CA ASP A 70 -13.56 14.59 -12.65
C ASP A 70 -13.34 15.81 -11.73
N ALA A 71 -14.34 16.69 -11.67
CA ALA A 71 -14.27 17.90 -10.84
C ALA A 71 -14.35 17.62 -9.34
N GLU A 72 -15.05 16.57 -8.91
CA GLU A 72 -15.13 16.21 -7.49
C GLU A 72 -13.80 15.61 -7.00
N LEU A 73 -13.12 14.86 -7.87
CA LEU A 73 -11.77 14.38 -7.60
C LEU A 73 -10.77 15.54 -7.51
N ALA A 74 -10.84 16.52 -8.43
CA ALA A 74 -10.00 17.72 -8.38
C ALA A 74 -10.15 18.45 -7.04
N LYS A 75 -11.40 18.67 -6.60
CA LYS A 75 -11.72 19.32 -5.34
C LYS A 75 -11.15 18.54 -4.16
N SER A 76 -11.35 17.22 -4.12
CA SER A 76 -10.86 16.38 -3.03
C SER A 76 -9.33 16.34 -2.92
N VAL A 77 -8.62 16.40 -4.05
CA VAL A 77 -7.15 16.55 -4.07
C VAL A 77 -6.71 17.89 -3.49
N VAL A 78 -7.44 18.97 -3.79
CA VAL A 78 -7.17 20.30 -3.23
C VAL A 78 -7.48 20.35 -1.74
N ASP A 79 -8.64 19.86 -1.29
CA ASP A 79 -9.04 19.79 0.12
C ASP A 79 -7.99 19.01 0.94
N PHE A 80 -7.53 17.87 0.43
CA PHE A 80 -6.51 17.06 1.09
C PHE A 80 -5.17 17.82 1.22
N ALA A 81 -4.72 18.49 0.16
CA ALA A 81 -3.51 19.31 0.20
C ALA A 81 -3.62 20.50 1.17
N GLU A 82 -4.80 21.13 1.24
CA GLU A 82 -5.09 22.23 2.14
C GLU A 82 -5.06 21.81 3.60
N ALA A 83 -5.64 20.65 3.92
CA ALA A 83 -5.64 20.11 5.27
C ALA A 83 -4.22 19.77 5.77
N PHE A 84 -3.31 19.34 4.88
CA PHE A 84 -1.88 19.22 5.21
C PHE A 84 -1.23 20.58 5.49
N LEU A 85 -1.46 21.57 4.63
CA LEU A 85 -0.85 22.91 4.74
C LEU A 85 -1.37 23.72 5.93
N SER A 86 -2.58 23.44 6.38
CA SER A 86 -3.19 24.07 7.57
C SER A 86 -2.86 23.31 8.85
N GLY A 87 -2.38 22.08 8.75
CA GLY A 87 -2.17 21.18 9.89
C GLY A 87 -3.48 20.73 10.55
N ASP A 88 -4.62 20.80 9.86
CA ASP A 88 -5.93 20.38 10.40
C ASP A 88 -6.03 18.85 10.50
N ASP A 89 -5.68 18.33 11.66
CA ASP A 89 -5.68 16.89 11.91
C ASP A 89 -7.09 16.27 11.90
N SER A 90 -8.14 17.06 12.18
CA SER A 90 -9.51 16.56 12.13
C SER A 90 -9.96 16.33 10.70
N GLU A 91 -9.64 17.28 9.81
CA GLU A 91 -9.97 17.21 8.39
C GLU A 91 -9.16 16.10 7.70
N VAL A 92 -7.83 16.07 7.89
CA VAL A 92 -6.99 15.00 7.34
C VAL A 92 -7.46 13.62 7.84
N ARG A 93 -7.75 13.46 9.13
CA ARG A 93 -8.26 12.19 9.68
C ARG A 93 -9.54 11.75 8.98
N GLY A 94 -10.45 12.68 8.65
CA GLY A 94 -11.70 12.40 7.95
C GLY A 94 -11.52 11.92 6.50
N MET A 95 -10.39 12.26 5.88
CA MET A 95 -10.04 11.89 4.52
C MET A 95 -9.15 10.64 4.44
N LEU A 96 -8.53 10.20 5.54
CA LEU A 96 -7.67 9.03 5.54
C LEU A 96 -8.43 7.71 5.70
N ASP A 97 -7.85 6.64 5.15
CA ASP A 97 -8.28 5.27 5.47
C ASP A 97 -7.95 4.89 6.92
N LEU A 98 -8.44 3.74 7.40
CA LEU A 98 -8.23 3.33 8.80
C LEU A 98 -6.75 3.17 9.18
N ALA A 99 -5.91 2.75 8.21
CA ALA A 99 -4.49 2.62 8.44
C ALA A 99 -3.82 4.00 8.59
N GLY A 100 -4.13 4.93 7.68
CA GLY A 100 -3.67 6.32 7.74
C GLY A 100 -4.12 7.03 9.01
N GLN A 101 -5.37 6.85 9.43
CA GLN A 101 -5.89 7.41 10.68
C GLN A 101 -5.08 6.93 11.89
N SER A 102 -4.70 5.65 11.94
CA SER A 102 -3.89 5.09 13.03
C SER A 102 -2.47 5.69 13.06
N VAL A 103 -1.89 5.97 11.89
CA VAL A 103 -0.58 6.64 11.79
C VAL A 103 -0.69 8.09 12.25
N LEU A 104 -1.72 8.81 11.80
CA LEU A 104 -1.98 10.19 12.22
C LEU A 104 -2.20 10.28 13.74
N ASP A 105 -3.00 9.40 14.32
CA ASP A 105 -3.24 9.36 15.78
C ASP A 105 -1.93 9.25 16.56
N ARG A 106 -1.00 8.40 16.10
CA ARG A 106 0.32 8.28 16.70
C ARG A 106 1.13 9.56 16.57
N LEU A 107 1.14 10.19 15.38
CA LEU A 107 1.85 11.45 15.14
C LEU A 107 1.30 12.60 16.00
N LEU A 108 0.00 12.61 16.28
CA LEU A 108 -0.61 13.60 17.17
C LEU A 108 -0.21 13.38 18.63
N ILE A 109 -0.16 12.12 19.08
CA ILE A 109 0.30 11.79 20.44
C ILE A 109 1.76 12.21 20.64
N THR A 110 2.62 12.02 19.64
CA THR A 110 4.04 12.38 19.75
C THR A 110 4.31 13.86 19.45
N GLY A 111 3.31 14.61 18.95
CA GLY A 111 3.48 15.97 18.45
C GLY A 111 4.09 16.07 17.05
N GLY A 112 4.52 14.95 16.46
CA GLY A 112 5.19 14.92 15.16
C GLY A 112 4.32 15.42 13.99
N TRP A 113 2.99 15.35 14.10
CA TRP A 113 2.10 15.95 13.10
C TRP A 113 2.26 17.47 13.03
N TYR A 114 2.23 18.13 14.19
CA TYR A 114 2.31 19.58 14.26
C TYR A 114 3.71 20.08 13.90
N ASP A 115 4.75 19.36 14.34
CA ASP A 115 6.13 19.68 13.96
C ASP A 115 6.31 19.59 12.43
N ALA A 116 5.79 18.54 11.79
CA ALA A 116 5.91 18.35 10.35
C ALA A 116 5.08 19.37 9.53
N THR A 117 3.88 19.73 9.98
CA THR A 117 2.98 20.61 9.23
C THR A 117 3.26 22.10 9.43
N ASP A 118 3.78 22.52 10.60
CA ASP A 118 4.17 23.91 10.85
C ASP A 118 5.32 24.37 9.95
N GLU A 119 6.18 23.44 9.52
CA GLU A 119 7.29 23.70 8.59
C GLU A 119 6.87 23.76 7.11
N LEU A 120 5.61 23.45 6.76
CA LEU A 120 5.22 23.40 5.35
C LEU A 120 5.08 24.79 4.72
N GLU A 121 5.92 25.06 3.72
CA GLU A 121 5.92 26.30 2.94
C GLU A 121 5.04 26.21 1.69
N ALA A 122 4.90 25.01 1.10
CA ALA A 122 4.12 24.80 -0.12
C ALA A 122 3.76 23.32 -0.34
N VAL A 123 2.66 23.09 -1.07
CA VAL A 123 2.28 21.78 -1.60
C VAL A 123 2.04 21.89 -3.10
N ARG A 124 2.61 20.98 -3.87
CA ARG A 124 2.45 20.93 -5.32
C ARG A 124 1.93 19.58 -5.75
N VAL A 125 0.86 19.56 -6.55
CA VAL A 125 0.42 18.34 -7.26
C VAL A 125 1.38 18.09 -8.41
N LEU A 126 2.14 17.00 -8.34
CA LEU A 126 3.07 16.58 -9.38
C LEU A 126 2.38 15.72 -10.43
N GLU A 127 1.53 14.80 -9.97
CA GLU A 127 0.86 13.83 -10.81
C GLU A 127 -0.50 13.48 -10.22
N LEU A 128 -1.48 13.29 -11.09
CA LEU A 128 -2.79 12.74 -10.75
C LEU A 128 -3.20 11.77 -11.86
N ARG A 129 -3.47 10.52 -11.49
CA ARG A 129 -3.94 9.47 -12.40
C ARG A 129 -5.33 9.04 -12.02
N GLU A 130 -6.29 9.20 -12.92
CA GLU A 130 -7.65 8.73 -12.71
C GLU A 130 -7.79 7.26 -13.10
N SER A 131 -8.50 6.48 -12.28
CA SER A 131 -8.85 5.08 -12.62
C SER A 131 -10.16 4.98 -13.41
N GLY A 132 -10.88 6.10 -13.55
CA GLY A 132 -12.15 6.22 -14.26
C GLY A 132 -13.01 7.32 -13.63
N SER A 133 -14.05 7.77 -14.34
CA SER A 133 -14.96 8.79 -13.80
C SER A 133 -15.64 8.27 -12.53
N GLY A 134 -15.52 9.03 -11.43
CA GLY A 134 -16.04 8.67 -10.11
C GLY A 134 -15.37 7.48 -9.42
N GLN A 135 -14.25 6.96 -9.93
CA GLN A 135 -13.56 5.78 -9.36
C GLN A 135 -12.35 6.12 -8.50
N GLY A 136 -12.01 7.40 -8.36
CA GLY A 136 -10.78 7.83 -7.69
C GLY A 136 -9.56 7.67 -8.59
N GLY A 137 -8.41 7.38 -8.01
CA GLY A 137 -7.14 7.45 -8.71
C GLY A 137 -5.93 7.36 -7.79
N SER A 138 -4.81 7.93 -8.22
CA SER A 138 -3.66 8.16 -7.36
C SER A 138 -3.09 9.56 -7.59
N VAL A 139 -2.53 10.15 -6.53
CA VAL A 139 -1.94 11.48 -6.56
C VAL A 139 -0.55 11.47 -5.94
N VAL A 140 0.36 12.25 -6.52
CA VAL A 140 1.68 12.51 -5.93
C VAL A 140 1.79 14.00 -5.62
N TYR A 141 2.06 14.30 -4.36
CA TYR A 141 2.36 15.64 -3.88
C TYR A 141 3.87 15.81 -3.70
N ALA A 142 4.39 16.98 -4.02
CA ALA A 142 5.65 17.48 -3.47
C ALA A 142 5.34 18.46 -2.33
N LEU A 143 5.86 18.16 -1.15
CA LEU A 143 5.73 18.97 0.06
C LEU A 143 7.05 19.73 0.24
N GLN A 144 7.00 21.04 0.41
CA GLN A 144 8.17 21.89 0.60
C GLN A 144 8.27 22.37 2.04
N THR A 145 9.46 22.27 2.62
CA THR A 145 9.86 22.84 3.90
C THR A 145 11.06 23.78 3.69
N PRO A 146 11.54 24.51 4.72
CA PRO A 146 12.69 25.40 4.57
C PRO A 146 13.95 24.69 4.09
N GLY A 147 14.26 24.82 2.80
CA GLY A 147 15.49 24.31 2.18
C GLY A 147 15.45 22.85 1.72
N SER A 148 14.31 22.16 1.86
CA SER A 148 14.11 20.82 1.32
C SER A 148 12.67 20.64 0.82
N ALA A 149 12.46 19.61 0.01
CA ALA A 149 11.18 19.18 -0.49
C ALA A 149 11.24 17.68 -0.76
N TYR A 150 10.16 16.98 -0.47
CA TYR A 150 10.03 15.54 -0.63
C TYR A 150 8.67 15.20 -1.23
N THR A 151 8.52 13.97 -1.70
CA THR A 151 7.24 13.52 -2.30
C THR A 151 6.46 12.63 -1.37
N LEU A 152 5.13 12.67 -1.47
CA LEU A 152 4.22 11.70 -0.88
C LEU A 152 3.23 11.25 -1.94
N ALA A 153 3.01 9.94 -2.04
CA ALA A 153 2.07 9.33 -2.96
C ALA A 153 0.86 8.80 -2.20
N TRP A 154 -0.32 8.88 -2.82
CA TRP A 154 -1.58 8.47 -2.22
C TRP A 154 -2.48 7.79 -3.26
N SER A 155 -3.07 6.67 -2.87
CA SER A 155 -4.23 6.10 -3.52
C SER A 155 -5.48 6.84 -3.09
N ILE A 156 -6.42 7.03 -4.00
CA ILE A 156 -7.68 7.73 -3.78
C ILE A 156 -8.81 6.79 -4.17
N GLU A 157 -9.69 6.47 -3.23
CA GLU A 157 -10.85 5.61 -3.46
C GLU A 157 -12.15 6.29 -3.01
N PRO A 158 -13.31 5.98 -3.61
CA PRO A 158 -14.60 6.47 -3.12
C PRO A 158 -14.88 5.99 -1.70
N GLY A 159 -15.14 6.94 -0.80
CA GLY A 159 -15.47 6.71 0.59
C GLY A 159 -16.96 6.44 0.85
N PRO A 160 -17.31 5.86 2.01
CA PRO A 160 -18.70 5.51 2.37
C PRO A 160 -19.64 6.73 2.52
N GLY A 161 -19.10 7.94 2.61
CA GLY A 161 -19.84 9.20 2.73
C GLY A 161 -20.07 9.94 1.40
N GLY A 162 -19.65 9.36 0.27
CA GLY A 162 -19.68 10.03 -1.03
C GLY A 162 -18.53 11.02 -1.27
N GLY A 163 -17.59 11.15 -0.33
CA GLY A 163 -16.29 11.78 -0.54
C GLY A 163 -15.25 10.77 -1.00
N PHE A 164 -13.98 11.17 -1.04
CA PHE A 164 -12.86 10.26 -1.30
C PHE A 164 -12.06 9.97 -0.03
N VAL A 165 -11.44 8.80 -0.01
CA VAL A 165 -10.55 8.33 1.04
C VAL A 165 -9.15 8.16 0.46
N PHE A 166 -8.15 8.61 1.20
CA PHE A 166 -6.75 8.59 0.83
C PHE A 166 -6.00 7.52 1.61
N SER A 167 -5.25 6.68 0.89
CA SER A 167 -4.41 5.63 1.45
C SER A 167 -2.98 5.90 1.05
N ALA A 168 -2.05 5.91 2.01
CA ALA A 168 -0.65 6.20 1.72
C ALA A 168 -0.06 5.14 0.78
N GLU A 169 0.63 5.59 -0.26
CA GLU A 169 1.43 4.76 -1.16
C GLU A 169 2.93 4.99 -0.90
N GLY A 170 3.74 4.00 -1.27
CA GLY A 170 5.20 4.17 -1.24
C GLY A 170 5.61 5.32 -2.17
N SER A 171 6.42 6.23 -1.67
CA SER A 171 7.03 7.32 -2.45
C SER A 171 8.55 7.19 -2.44
N ASP A 172 9.19 7.82 -3.40
CA ASP A 172 10.65 7.88 -3.45
C ASP A 172 11.16 8.71 -2.26
N SER A 173 12.21 8.23 -1.59
CA SER A 173 12.89 8.99 -0.53
C SER A 173 13.84 10.07 -1.07
N GLU A 174 13.59 10.54 -2.30
CA GLU A 174 14.37 11.61 -2.92
C GLU A 174 13.96 12.96 -2.32
N GLU A 175 14.96 13.74 -1.92
CA GLU A 175 14.80 15.13 -1.50
C GLU A 175 15.38 16.08 -2.53
N ARG A 176 14.70 17.22 -2.73
CA ARG A 176 15.17 18.31 -3.59
C ARG A 176 15.12 19.64 -2.85
N PRO A 177 15.91 20.64 -3.25
CA PRO A 177 15.86 21.95 -2.59
C PRO A 177 14.50 22.66 -2.66
N ARG A 178 13.68 22.37 -3.69
CA ARG A 178 12.35 22.98 -3.88
C ARG A 178 11.36 21.99 -4.47
N ALA A 179 10.08 22.16 -4.14
CA ALA A 179 9.00 21.33 -4.73
C ALA A 179 8.89 21.50 -6.25
N SER A 180 9.22 22.69 -6.78
CA SER A 180 9.27 22.94 -8.23
C SER A 180 10.30 22.11 -8.96
N ASP A 181 11.35 21.65 -8.27
CA ASP A 181 12.44 20.90 -8.90
C ASP A 181 11.98 19.49 -9.27
N PHE A 182 10.89 18.99 -8.70
CA PHE A 182 10.23 17.75 -9.13
C PHE A 182 9.37 17.91 -10.39
N ALA A 183 9.14 19.14 -10.87
CA ALA A 183 8.36 19.39 -12.09
C ALA A 183 9.23 19.45 -13.37
N ASP A 184 10.52 19.14 -13.28
CA ASP A 184 11.40 19.05 -14.45
C ASP A 184 10.84 17.98 -15.41
N PRO A 185 10.60 18.27 -16.70
CA PRO A 185 10.11 17.26 -17.64
C PRO A 185 11.07 16.07 -17.85
N ASN A 186 12.33 16.20 -17.42
CA ASN A 186 13.29 15.09 -17.38
C ASN A 186 13.25 14.32 -16.05
N TYR A 187 12.48 14.79 -15.08
CA TYR A 187 12.15 14.04 -13.89
C TYR A 187 11.10 13.00 -14.25
N GLU A 188 11.55 11.77 -14.47
CA GLU A 188 10.66 10.62 -14.35
C GLU A 188 10.44 10.43 -12.86
N ALA A 189 9.32 10.94 -12.34
CA ALA A 189 8.84 10.56 -11.03
C ALA A 189 8.83 9.04 -11.01
N THR A 190 9.72 8.42 -10.23
CA THR A 190 9.71 6.96 -10.04
C THR A 190 8.61 6.60 -9.04
N GLY A 191 7.60 7.47 -8.91
CA GLY A 191 6.28 7.22 -8.34
C GLY A 191 5.56 6.16 -9.17
N GLY A 192 5.94 4.90 -8.93
CA GLY A 192 5.06 3.74 -8.95
C GLY A 192 4.10 3.61 -10.13
N SER A 193 4.43 4.09 -11.33
CA SER A 193 3.68 3.77 -12.56
C SER A 193 4.01 2.37 -13.05
N SER A 194 3.98 1.41 -12.15
CA SER A 194 3.64 0.08 -12.56
C SER A 194 2.15 0.10 -12.87
N ASN A 195 1.82 0.25 -14.16
CA ASN A 195 0.54 -0.19 -14.72
C ASN A 195 0.36 -1.73 -14.54
N GLU A 196 1.26 -2.40 -13.80
CA GLU A 196 0.91 -3.55 -12.97
C GLU A 196 0.01 -3.09 -11.82
N THR A 197 -1.29 -2.99 -12.11
CA THR A 197 -2.41 -3.09 -11.15
C THR A 197 -1.97 -3.38 -9.71
N ALA A 198 -1.67 -2.33 -8.95
CA ALA A 198 -1.64 -2.38 -7.51
C ALA A 198 -3.10 -2.24 -7.00
N SER A 199 -4.01 -3.18 -7.25
CA SER A 199 -4.34 -4.21 -6.25
C SER A 199 -3.34 -4.27 -5.10
N THR A 200 -3.77 -4.61 -3.89
CA THR A 200 -2.89 -5.27 -2.92
C THR A 200 -2.42 -6.61 -3.52
N GLY A 201 -1.54 -6.51 -4.49
CA GLY A 201 -1.18 -7.50 -5.46
C GLY A 201 0.26 -7.81 -5.17
N MET A 202 0.48 -8.97 -4.56
CA MET A 202 0.74 -9.95 -5.59
C MET A 202 2.00 -9.72 -6.45
N PRO A 203 3.23 -9.32 -6.02
CA PRO A 203 4.27 -9.07 -7.02
C PRO A 203 4.36 -10.25 -8.00
N ALA A 204 4.72 -10.02 -9.26
CA ALA A 204 4.79 -11.11 -10.24
C ALA A 204 5.47 -12.32 -9.59
N ALA A 205 4.96 -13.55 -9.77
CA ALA A 205 5.41 -14.73 -8.98
C ALA A 205 6.95 -14.92 -8.96
N GLY A 206 7.68 -14.31 -9.91
CA GLY A 206 9.13 -14.15 -9.89
C GLY A 206 9.69 -13.07 -8.97
N ASP A 207 9.14 -11.84 -8.93
CA ASP A 207 9.64 -10.73 -8.09
C ASP A 207 9.16 -10.80 -6.65
N MET A 208 7.98 -11.40 -6.41
CA MET A 208 7.54 -11.68 -5.05
C MET A 208 8.45 -12.72 -4.41
N SER A 209 8.97 -13.68 -5.19
CA SER A 209 9.98 -14.61 -4.69
C SER A 209 11.24 -13.89 -4.21
N ALA A 210 11.62 -12.74 -4.77
CA ALA A 210 12.82 -12.00 -4.37
C ALA A 210 12.59 -11.14 -3.12
N ALA A 211 11.46 -10.41 -3.07
CA ALA A 211 11.05 -9.66 -1.88
C ALA A 211 10.60 -10.57 -0.72
N MET A 212 10.05 -11.76 -1.00
CA MET A 212 9.73 -12.78 0.01
C MET A 212 10.96 -13.57 0.46
N ALA A 213 11.97 -13.72 -0.41
CA ALA A 213 13.23 -14.32 0.00
C ALA A 213 13.97 -13.46 1.03
N SER A 214 13.64 -12.17 1.17
CA SER A 214 14.23 -11.28 2.17
C SER A 214 13.51 -11.30 3.52
N VAL A 215 12.27 -11.80 3.60
CA VAL A 215 11.57 -11.95 4.88
C VAL A 215 12.23 -13.10 5.65
N ASP A 216 12.92 -12.78 6.74
CA ASP A 216 13.58 -13.79 7.56
C ASP A 216 12.52 -14.76 8.13
N PRO A 217 12.61 -16.08 7.86
CA PRO A 217 11.76 -17.08 8.49
C PRO A 217 11.65 -16.95 10.02
N MET A 218 12.71 -16.48 10.67
CA MET A 218 12.72 -16.22 12.11
C MET A 218 11.66 -15.21 12.54
N LEU A 219 11.37 -14.19 11.73
CA LEU A 219 10.37 -13.17 12.05
C LEU A 219 8.97 -13.77 12.13
N ILE A 220 8.63 -14.66 11.20
CA ILE A 220 7.34 -15.37 11.18
C ILE A 220 7.22 -16.27 12.41
N TYR A 221 8.27 -17.05 12.71
CA TYR A 221 8.31 -17.91 13.89
C TYR A 221 8.11 -17.11 15.19
N MET A 222 8.90 -16.04 15.39
CA MET A 222 8.82 -15.22 16.59
C MET A 222 7.49 -14.49 16.73
N THR A 223 6.91 -14.02 15.62
CA THR A 223 5.57 -13.38 15.63
C THR A 223 4.50 -14.35 16.14
N VAL A 224 4.48 -15.57 15.61
CA VAL A 224 3.45 -16.57 15.95
C VAL A 224 3.59 -17.05 17.40
N GLU A 225 4.81 -17.39 17.82
CA GLU A 225 5.03 -17.91 19.18
C GLU A 225 4.93 -16.81 20.25
N LEU A 226 5.34 -15.58 19.96
CA LEU A 226 5.14 -14.45 20.88
C LEU A 226 3.65 -14.15 21.07
N ASN A 227 2.85 -14.16 20.00
CA ASN A 227 1.40 -13.99 20.11
C ASN A 227 0.75 -15.08 20.99
N ALA A 228 1.16 -16.34 20.82
CA ALA A 228 0.69 -17.45 21.66
C ALA A 228 1.09 -17.28 23.13
N ARG A 229 2.32 -16.81 23.41
CA ARG A 229 2.80 -16.52 24.76
C ARG A 229 2.01 -15.40 25.43
N ILE A 230 1.73 -14.31 24.70
CA ILE A 230 0.89 -13.20 25.19
C ILE A 230 -0.51 -13.70 25.57
N GLN A 231 -1.15 -14.50 24.70
CA GLN A 231 -2.46 -15.07 25.00
C GLN A 231 -2.43 -15.99 26.22
N GLN A 232 -1.39 -16.84 26.32
CA GLN A 232 -1.21 -17.71 27.48
C GLN A 232 -1.01 -16.93 28.78
N ASP A 233 -0.19 -15.87 28.76
CA ASP A 233 0.10 -15.01 29.91
C ASP A 233 -1.18 -14.31 30.42
N LEU A 234 -2.04 -13.89 29.49
CA LEU A 234 -3.33 -13.27 29.77
C LEU A 234 -4.44 -14.27 30.17
N GLY A 235 -4.16 -15.57 30.17
CA GLY A 235 -5.16 -16.61 30.43
C GLY A 235 -6.23 -16.71 29.33
N LEU A 236 -5.94 -16.21 28.13
CA LEU A 236 -6.80 -16.32 26.96
C LEU A 236 -6.61 -17.68 26.28
N PRO A 237 -7.64 -18.20 25.59
CA PRO A 237 -7.47 -19.35 24.72
C PRO A 237 -6.39 -19.05 23.66
N VAL A 238 -5.35 -19.89 23.62
CA VAL A 238 -4.31 -19.78 22.59
C VAL A 238 -4.95 -20.06 21.23
N ALA A 239 -4.85 -19.08 20.33
CA ALA A 239 -5.37 -19.18 18.98
C ALA A 239 -4.74 -20.37 18.25
N ASP A 240 -5.52 -21.01 17.39
CA ASP A 240 -4.97 -22.04 16.51
C ASP A 240 -3.83 -21.44 15.68
N ARG A 241 -2.69 -22.15 15.63
CA ARG A 241 -1.51 -21.67 14.90
C ARG A 241 -1.84 -21.36 13.43
N GLY A 242 -2.71 -22.16 12.81
CA GLY A 242 -3.15 -21.94 11.44
C GLY A 242 -3.91 -20.63 11.26
N LEU A 243 -4.66 -20.19 12.28
CA LEU A 243 -5.35 -18.90 12.26
C LEU A 243 -4.36 -17.72 12.32
N VAL A 244 -3.38 -17.79 13.23
CA VAL A 244 -2.33 -16.75 13.32
C VAL A 244 -1.52 -16.69 12.03
N LEU A 245 -1.11 -17.85 11.50
CA LEU A 245 -0.42 -17.93 10.21
C LEU A 245 -1.27 -17.41 9.05
N SER A 246 -2.59 -17.60 9.10
CA SER A 246 -3.51 -17.02 8.11
C SER A 246 -3.56 -15.50 8.21
N GLY A 247 -3.50 -14.94 9.41
CA GLY A 247 -3.39 -13.50 9.63
C GLY A 247 -2.08 -12.92 9.10
N VAL A 248 -0.96 -13.57 9.44
CA VAL A 248 0.38 -13.22 8.91
C VAL A 248 0.37 -13.29 7.39
N ALA A 249 -0.14 -14.38 6.82
CA ALA A 249 -0.30 -14.57 5.38
C ALA A 249 -1.09 -13.44 4.72
N GLY A 250 -2.22 -13.05 5.30
CA GLY A 250 -3.03 -11.93 4.82
C GLY A 250 -2.27 -10.60 4.86
N SER A 251 -1.57 -10.31 5.96
CA SER A 251 -0.83 -9.05 6.12
C SER A 251 0.42 -8.94 5.24
N THR A 252 1.05 -10.07 4.91
CA THR A 252 2.29 -10.12 4.13
C THR A 252 2.07 -10.47 2.66
N GLY A 253 0.82 -10.75 2.28
CA GLY A 253 0.48 -11.18 0.92
C GLY A 253 1.07 -12.54 0.54
N ILE A 254 1.46 -13.38 1.49
CA ILE A 254 2.05 -14.71 1.22
C ILE A 254 1.00 -15.81 1.35
N PRO A 255 1.04 -16.90 0.56
CA PRO A 255 0.15 -18.04 0.77
C PRO A 255 0.34 -18.66 2.17
N VAL A 256 -0.75 -19.11 2.81
CA VAL A 256 -0.70 -19.74 4.15
C VAL A 256 0.26 -20.94 4.20
N THR A 257 0.35 -21.73 3.12
CA THR A 257 1.30 -22.84 3.03
C THR A 257 2.76 -22.39 3.01
N GLN A 258 3.05 -21.22 2.44
CA GLN A 258 4.37 -20.61 2.48
C GLN A 258 4.66 -20.02 3.86
N ALA A 259 3.69 -19.35 4.49
CA ALA A 259 3.80 -18.87 5.87
C ALA A 259 4.13 -20.02 6.83
N GLN A 260 3.46 -21.17 6.68
CA GLN A 260 3.76 -22.39 7.44
C GLN A 260 5.19 -22.89 7.20
N SER A 261 5.64 -22.96 5.95
CA SER A 261 7.02 -23.35 5.61
C SER A 261 8.06 -22.41 6.22
N MET A 262 7.81 -21.11 6.18
CA MET A 262 8.68 -20.10 6.80
C MET A 262 8.68 -20.20 8.32
N TYR A 263 7.53 -20.44 8.93
CA TYR A 263 7.43 -20.72 10.36
C TYR A 263 8.28 -21.93 10.76
N ASP A 264 8.18 -23.04 10.02
CA ASP A 264 8.95 -24.26 10.32
C ASP A 264 10.46 -24.06 10.14
N GLN A 265 10.86 -23.29 9.12
CA GLN A 265 12.26 -22.88 8.91
C GLN A 265 12.77 -21.95 10.02
N GLY A 266 11.97 -20.97 10.42
CA GLY A 266 12.30 -20.06 11.53
C GLY A 266 12.46 -20.79 12.84
N LYS A 267 11.56 -21.75 13.12
CA LYS A 267 11.68 -22.64 14.27
C LYS A 267 12.97 -23.45 14.26
N ALA A 268 13.32 -24.07 13.13
CA ALA A 268 14.56 -24.83 13.03
C ALA A 268 15.80 -23.95 13.28
N LYS A 269 15.82 -22.73 12.73
CA LYS A 269 16.87 -21.75 13.02
C LYS A 269 16.93 -21.39 14.52
N ALA A 270 15.78 -21.22 15.17
CA ALA A 270 15.72 -20.89 16.59
C ALA A 270 16.23 -22.05 17.46
N ASP A 271 15.87 -23.28 17.11
CA ASP A 271 16.37 -24.51 17.73
C ASP A 271 17.91 -24.64 17.58
N ASP A 272 18.47 -24.11 16.48
CA ASP A 272 19.93 -24.00 16.24
C ASP A 272 20.59 -22.79 16.95
N GLY A 273 19.82 -22.00 17.71
CA GLY A 273 20.31 -20.84 18.47
C GLY A 273 20.44 -19.55 17.67
N ALA A 274 19.88 -19.47 16.46
CA ALA A 274 19.83 -18.22 15.72
C ALA A 274 18.85 -17.23 16.38
N GLN A 275 19.15 -15.93 16.24
CA GLN A 275 18.39 -14.84 16.85
C GLN A 275 18.00 -13.82 15.77
N LEU A 276 16.89 -13.11 15.99
CA LEU A 276 16.53 -11.96 15.16
C LEU A 276 17.55 -10.83 15.35
N ALA A 277 17.88 -10.13 14.26
CA ALA A 277 18.64 -8.90 14.34
C ALA A 277 17.84 -7.80 15.07
N ALA A 278 18.55 -6.89 15.75
CA ALA A 278 17.95 -5.86 16.59
C ALA A 278 16.82 -5.04 15.93
N PRO A 279 16.91 -4.60 14.65
CA PRO A 279 15.82 -3.87 14.01
C PRO A 279 14.50 -4.67 13.93
N TYR A 280 14.59 -5.99 13.71
CA TYR A 280 13.42 -6.86 13.68
C TYR A 280 12.84 -7.08 15.08
N VAL A 281 13.68 -7.12 16.12
CA VAL A 281 13.22 -7.19 17.52
C VAL A 281 12.42 -5.94 17.87
N SER A 282 12.98 -4.74 17.58
CA SER A 282 12.28 -3.47 17.81
C SER A 282 10.91 -3.43 17.11
N GLY A 283 10.88 -3.73 15.81
CA GLY A 283 9.64 -3.73 15.04
C GLY A 283 8.60 -4.73 15.56
N LEU A 284 9.04 -5.93 15.96
CA LEU A 284 8.14 -6.95 16.50
C LEU A 284 7.56 -6.54 17.87
N ILE A 285 8.38 -6.04 18.80
CA ILE A 285 7.91 -5.59 20.11
C ILE A 285 6.94 -4.42 19.98
N LEU A 286 7.26 -3.46 19.10
CA LEU A 286 6.38 -2.32 18.81
C LEU A 286 5.03 -2.80 18.25
N SER A 287 5.06 -3.69 17.24
CA SER A 287 3.84 -4.24 16.64
C SER A 287 2.95 -4.96 17.66
N MET A 288 3.54 -5.81 18.50
CA MET A 288 2.79 -6.52 19.55
C MET A 288 2.23 -5.58 20.61
N THR A 289 2.96 -4.53 20.97
CA THR A 289 2.49 -3.49 21.90
C THR A 289 1.27 -2.78 21.32
N THR A 290 1.35 -2.31 20.08
CA THR A 290 0.22 -1.66 19.39
C THR A 290 -1.00 -2.58 19.28
N ILE A 291 -0.80 -3.86 18.96
CA ILE A 291 -1.89 -4.85 18.89
C ILE A 291 -2.53 -5.04 20.28
N ALA A 292 -1.72 -5.17 21.33
CA ALA A 292 -2.22 -5.32 22.69
C ALA A 292 -3.04 -4.10 23.14
N GLU A 293 -2.54 -2.88 22.88
CA GLU A 293 -3.21 -1.63 23.21
C GLU A 293 -4.53 -1.48 22.43
N SER A 294 -4.52 -1.72 21.11
CA SER A 294 -5.74 -1.64 20.28
C SER A 294 -6.82 -2.64 20.67
N GLN A 295 -6.43 -3.79 21.21
CA GLN A 295 -7.34 -4.82 21.71
C GLN A 295 -7.68 -4.64 23.20
N ASN A 296 -7.17 -3.57 23.83
CA ASN A 296 -7.30 -3.30 25.26
C ASN A 296 -6.91 -4.51 26.13
N LEU A 297 -5.83 -5.20 25.73
CA LEU A 297 -5.24 -6.30 26.48
C LEU A 297 -4.43 -5.73 27.65
N ASN A 298 -4.58 -6.32 28.83
CA ASN A 298 -3.86 -5.91 30.03
C ASN A 298 -2.43 -6.49 30.06
N ILE A 299 -1.62 -6.14 29.07
CA ILE A 299 -0.21 -6.49 28.98
C ILE A 299 0.57 -5.25 28.50
N ASP A 300 1.62 -4.89 29.22
CA ASP A 300 2.46 -3.75 28.85
C ASP A 300 3.65 -4.21 27.97
N ARG A 301 4.32 -3.22 27.36
CA ARG A 301 5.52 -3.45 26.54
C ARG A 301 6.59 -4.24 27.29
N GLU A 302 6.74 -4.00 28.60
CA GLU A 302 7.80 -4.62 29.39
C GLU A 302 7.57 -6.12 29.57
N ARG A 303 6.33 -6.52 29.81
CA ARG A 303 5.96 -7.93 29.83
C ARG A 303 6.13 -8.58 28.46
N ILE A 304 5.85 -7.87 27.36
CA ILE A 304 6.10 -8.38 25.99
C ILE A 304 7.60 -8.62 25.76
N ILE A 305 8.47 -7.73 26.25
CA ILE A 305 9.95 -7.89 26.20
C ILE A 305 10.37 -9.13 26.99
N GLU A 306 9.85 -9.34 28.20
CA GLU A 306 10.13 -10.53 29.01
C GLU A 306 9.72 -11.81 28.29
N LEU A 307 8.50 -11.86 27.72
CA LEU A 307 8.02 -13.02 26.97
C LEU A 307 8.87 -13.30 25.73
N TYR A 308 9.35 -12.27 25.04
CA TYR A 308 10.28 -12.43 23.91
C TYR A 308 11.65 -12.95 24.37
N ALA A 309 12.17 -12.44 25.49
CA ALA A 309 13.43 -12.89 26.08
C ALA A 309 13.36 -14.37 26.47
N GLU A 310 12.27 -14.77 27.13
CA GLU A 310 11.97 -16.18 27.46
C GLU A 310 11.92 -17.06 26.21
N LEU A 311 11.27 -16.58 25.14
CA LEU A 311 11.12 -17.32 23.88
C LEU A 311 12.45 -17.46 23.11
N SER A 312 13.25 -16.40 23.06
CA SER A 312 14.51 -16.35 22.29
C SER A 312 15.74 -16.84 23.05
N GLY A 313 15.62 -17.09 24.36
CA GLY A 313 16.73 -17.46 25.24
C GLY A 313 17.74 -16.32 25.48
N GLN A 314 17.37 -15.08 25.14
CA GLN A 314 18.18 -13.88 25.36
C GLN A 314 17.92 -13.30 26.76
N SER A 315 18.83 -12.45 27.24
CA SER A 315 18.57 -11.73 28.48
C SER A 315 17.53 -10.62 28.25
N VAL A 316 16.73 -10.31 29.28
CA VAL A 316 15.75 -9.22 29.22
C VAL A 316 16.43 -7.88 28.91
N ASP A 317 17.63 -7.64 29.45
CA ASP A 317 18.38 -6.41 29.23
C ASP A 317 18.86 -6.26 27.77
N ASP A 318 19.30 -7.36 27.14
CA ASP A 318 19.68 -7.36 25.73
C ASP A 318 18.47 -7.08 24.84
N VAL A 319 17.34 -7.74 25.10
CA VAL A 319 16.10 -7.54 24.33
C VAL A 319 15.58 -6.12 24.49
N ARG A 320 15.58 -5.57 25.72
CA ARG A 320 15.20 -4.18 25.98
C ARG A 320 16.10 -3.23 25.20
N SER A 321 17.42 -3.43 25.25
CA SER A 321 18.38 -2.62 24.49
C SER A 321 18.10 -2.65 22.99
N MET A 322 17.79 -3.82 22.42
CA MET A 322 17.44 -3.94 21.00
C MET A 322 16.11 -3.29 20.66
N ALA A 323 15.11 -3.41 21.54
CA ALA A 323 13.80 -2.83 21.35
C ALA A 323 13.81 -1.29 21.41
N ASP A 324 14.78 -0.70 22.12
CA ASP A 324 14.93 0.75 22.25
C ASP A 324 15.83 1.36 21.15
N THR A 325 16.79 0.61 20.62
CA THR A 325 17.73 1.13 19.58
C THR A 325 17.13 1.24 18.19
N GLY A 326 16.00 0.58 17.91
CA GLY A 326 15.33 0.62 16.60
C GLY A 326 14.14 1.58 16.51
N ALA A 327 13.99 2.52 17.45
CA ALA A 327 12.90 3.51 17.47
C ALA A 327 13.31 4.88 16.89
N GLY A 328 14.50 4.98 16.28
CA GLY A 328 15.03 6.18 15.62
C GLY A 328 14.97 6.10 14.11
#